data_AF-A0A7G9BL11-F1
#
_entry.id   AF-A0A7G9BL11-F1
#
_cell.length_a   1.000
_cell.length_b   1.000
_cell.length_c   1.000
_cell.angle_alpha   90.00
_cell.angle_beta   90.00
_cell.angle_gamma   90.00
#
_symmetry.space_group_name_H-M   'P 1'
#
loop_
_entity.id
_entity.type
_entity.pdbx_description
1 polymer ?
#
loop_
_entity_poly.entity_id
_entity_poly.type
_entity_poly.pdbx_seq_one_letter_code
_entity_poly.pdbx_strand_id
1 'polypeptide(L)' 'MDYRFLGISEPRVPVLGFVMDNFGGEGDFFKTWGNTQPAEVQGLIDTCINATADATNA' A
#
# COMPACT_ATOMS: atom_id res chain seq x y z
N MET A 1 6.44 -9.65 -9.21
CA MET A 1 6.92 -8.77 -8.13
C MET A 1 8.18 -9.37 -7.55
N ASP A 2 9.24 -8.59 -7.32
CA ASP A 2 10.46 -9.10 -6.67
C ASP A 2 10.30 -9.04 -5.15
N TYR A 3 10.77 -10.09 -4.45
CA TYR A 3 10.70 -10.20 -2.99
C TYR A 3 12.08 -10.37 -2.38
N ARG A 4 12.32 -9.71 -1.25
CA ARG A 4 13.57 -9.80 -0.48
C ARG A 4 13.27 -10.07 0.98
N PHE A 5 14.22 -10.67 1.69
CA PHE A 5 14.12 -10.81 3.15
C PHE A 5 14.14 -9.43 3.81
N LEU A 6 13.30 -9.27 4.83
CA LEU A 6 13.32 -8.08 5.66
C LEU A 6 14.49 -8.17 6.65
N GLY A 7 15.67 -7.74 6.22
CA GLY A 7 16.90 -7.85 7.03
C GLY A 7 17.26 -9.31 7.35
N ILE A 8 17.48 -9.60 8.62
CA ILE A 8 17.76 -10.97 9.10
C ILE A 8 16.48 -11.77 9.44
N SER A 9 15.31 -11.18 9.25
CA SER A 9 14.05 -11.85 9.55
C SER A 9 13.62 -12.78 8.41
N GLU A 10 12.95 -13.86 8.77
CA GLU A 10 12.44 -14.87 7.84
C GLU A 10 11.38 -14.37 6.84
N PRO A 11 10.54 -13.36 7.16
CA PRO A 11 9.57 -12.85 6.20
C PRO A 11 10.21 -12.25 4.95
N ARG A 12 9.73 -12.70 3.78
CA ARG A 12 10.01 -12.09 2.49
C ARG A 12 8.96 -11.02 2.20
N VAL A 13 9.40 -9.81 1.86
CA VAL A 13 8.55 -8.65 1.56
C VAL A 13 8.79 -8.19 0.12
N PRO A 14 7.77 -7.61 -0.56
CA PRO A 14 7.98 -7.03 -1.88
C PRO A 14 9.02 -5.91 -1.82
N VAL A 15 9.83 -5.75 -2.87
CA VAL A 15 10.80 -4.65 -2.98
C VAL A 15 10.14 -3.27 -3.06
N LEU A 16 8.87 -3.22 -3.46
CA LEU A 16 8.06 -2.01 -3.54
C LEU A 16 6.91 -2.11 -2.53
N GLY A 17 6.95 -1.25 -1.52
CA GLY A 17 5.84 -1.05 -0.59
C GLY A 17 4.96 0.12 -1.05
N PHE A 18 3.66 0.01 -0.79
CA PHE A 18 2.71 1.09 -0.98
C PHE A 18 2.39 1.68 0.40
N VAL A 19 2.64 2.97 0.58
CA VAL A 19 2.37 3.69 1.83
C VAL A 19 1.38 4.80 1.52
N MET A 20 0.36 4.93 2.38
CA MET A 20 -0.66 5.95 2.22
C MET A 20 -0.79 6.76 3.51
N ASP A 21 -0.52 8.05 3.41
CA ASP A 21 -0.53 9.00 4.54
C ASP A 21 -1.69 10.02 4.44
N ASN A 22 -2.40 10.06 3.30
CA ASN A 22 -3.31 11.15 2.96
C ASN A 22 -4.78 10.73 2.82
N PHE A 23 -5.13 9.54 3.31
CA PHE A 23 -6.52 9.08 3.26
C PHE A 23 -7.34 9.69 4.40
N GLY A 24 -8.45 10.35 4.06
CA GLY A 24 -9.33 10.97 5.05
C GLY A 24 -8.76 12.23 5.70
N GLY A 25 -7.93 13.00 4.97
CA GLY A 25 -7.42 14.28 5.44
C GLY A 25 -8.52 15.27 5.81
N GLU A 26 -8.84 15.38 7.10
CA GLU A 26 -9.79 16.35 7.61
C GLU A 26 -9.10 17.69 7.90
N GLY A 27 -9.74 18.80 7.49
CA GLY A 27 -9.22 20.15 7.64
C GLY A 27 -8.44 20.67 6.42
N ASP A 28 -8.32 22.00 6.33
CA ASP A 28 -7.81 22.70 5.13
C ASP A 28 -6.35 22.38 4.82
N PHE A 29 -5.56 22.04 5.84
CA PHE A 29 -4.17 21.64 5.67
C PHE A 29 -4.04 20.34 4.87
N PHE A 30 -4.85 19.31 5.13
CA PHE A 30 -4.71 18.00 4.49
C PHE A 30 -5.43 17.91 3.15
N LYS A 31 -6.56 18.62 2.98
CA LYS A 31 -7.32 18.66 1.71
C LYS A 31 -6.50 19.13 0.51
N THR A 32 -5.48 19.97 0.74
CA THR A 32 -4.59 20.45 -0.34
C THR A 32 -3.69 19.36 -0.92
N TRP A 33 -3.45 18.28 -0.17
CA TRP A 33 -2.65 17.14 -0.60
C TRP A 33 -3.49 16.00 -1.17
N GLY A 34 -4.81 16.03 -0.97
CA GLY A 34 -5.74 15.02 -1.45
C GLY A 34 -7.00 14.94 -0.59
N ASN A 35 -8.09 14.46 -1.17
CA ASN A 35 -9.36 14.22 -0.49
C ASN A 35 -9.93 12.86 -0.89
N THR A 36 -9.09 11.83 -0.88
CA THR A 36 -9.48 10.49 -1.31
C THR A 36 -10.45 9.89 -0.31
N GLN A 37 -11.60 9.43 -0.81
CA GLN A 37 -12.68 8.91 0.03
C GLN A 37 -12.48 7.42 0.35
N PRO A 38 -13.03 6.90 1.47
CA PRO A 38 -12.83 5.51 1.90
C PRO A 38 -13.09 4.45 0.82
N ALA A 39 -14.08 4.67 -0.05
CA ALA A 39 -14.40 3.75 -1.15
C ALA A 39 -13.29 3.68 -2.22
N GLU A 40 -12.66 4.82 -2.53
CA GLU A 40 -11.55 4.89 -3.49
C GLU A 40 -10.27 4.27 -2.89
N VAL A 41 -10.07 4.46 -1.58
CA VAL A 41 -8.99 3.82 -0.82
C VAL A 41 -9.09 2.30 -0.91
N GLN A 42 -10.29 1.76 -0.73
CA GLN A 42 -10.50 0.32 -0.71
C GLN A 42 -10.16 -0.32 -2.06
N GLY A 43 -10.63 0.25 -3.17
CA GLY A 43 -10.29 -0.25 -4.51
C GLY A 43 -8.79 -0.17 -4.82
N LEU A 44 -8.10 0.85 -4.30
CA LEU A 44 -6.65 0.99 -4.46
C LEU A 44 -5.89 -0.07 -3.67
N ILE A 45 -6.30 -0.33 -2.42
CA ILE A 45 -5.74 -1.41 -1.60
C ILE A 45 -5.93 -2.76 -2.27
N ASP A 46 -7.14 -3.05 -2.76
CA ASP A 46 -7.45 -4.30 -3.45
C ASP A 46 -6.57 -4.48 -4.68
N THR A 47 -6.36 -3.41 -5.44
CA THR A 47 -5.46 -3.41 -6.61
C THR A 47 -4.02 -3.71 -6.21
N CYS A 48 -3.51 -3.06 -5.16
CA CYS A 48 -2.16 -3.30 -4.65
C CYS A 48 -1.98 -4.74 -4.14
N ILE A 49 -2.97 -5.29 -3.44
CA ILE A 49 -2.93 -6.68 -2.97
C ILE A 49 -2.96 -7.63 -4.16
N ASN A 50 -3.85 -7.43 -5.12
CA ASN A 50 -3.94 -8.28 -6.31
C ASN A 50 -2.64 -8.23 -7.15
N ALA A 51 -1.97 -7.08 -7.22
CA ALA A 51 -0.69 -6.95 -7.91
C ALA A 51 0.49 -7.62 -7.17
N THR A 52 0.31 -7.99 -5.90
CA THR A 52 1.35 -8.58 -5.04
C THR A 52 1.00 -9.97 -4.50
N ALA A 53 -0.18 -10.50 -4.80
CA ALA A 53 -0.67 -11.78 -4.29
C ALA A 53 0.13 -12.99 -4.82
N ASP A 54 0.92 -12.83 -5.88
CA ASP A 54 1.77 -13.90 -6.43
C ASP A 54 3.01 -14.25 -5.57
N ALA A 55 3.15 -13.64 -4.38
CA ALA A 55 4.27 -13.87 -3.45
C ALA A 55 4.35 -15.29 -2.87
N THR A 56 3.24 -16.01 -2.80
CA THR A 56 3.12 -17.30 -2.10
C THR A 56 3.65 -18.50 -2.90
N ASN A 57 4.05 -18.30 -4.17
CA ASN A 57 4.59 -19.35 -5.04
C ASN A 57 6.12 -19.24 -5.28
N ALA A 58 6.86 -18.49 -4.46
CA ALA A 58 8.31 -18.26 -4.65
C ALA A 58 9.16 -18.49 -3.40
#